data_AF-A0A0B5APN9-F1
#
_entry.id   AF-A0A0B5APN9-F1
#
_cell.length_a   1.000
_cell.length_b   1.000
_cell.length_c   1.000
_cell.angle_alpha   90.00
_cell.angle_beta   90.00
_cell.angle_gamma   90.00
#
_symmetry.space_group_name_H-M   'P 1'
#
loop_
_entity.id
_entity.type
_entity.pdbx_description
1 polymer ?
#
loop_
_entity_poly.entity_id
_entity_poly.type
_entity_poly.pdbx_seq_one_letter_code
_entity_poly.pdbx_strand_id
1 'polypeptide(L)'
;MNKKWTASLIASVAVIGLTLWGGVALKQYVSGSIQEEPSYLVTGGLDADKQAFLSQLSMTREEALFDAQQKVIQIETPIGSIGSGFIYNNEGAIVTNAHVVANATEVTVITADSARYTGYVKGISETTDVALIQVDELAGREPMQLETEKEAQLLDQVLALGSPLGFQNTVTTGLIDGTNRSFVIEPFQYENIDQFTAAISPGNSGGPLLDANTMKVIGLNSAEEPDQNLGYSIPIADIVGIIDSWIAEPMEELPTFDQYADQPADAVTPTMEEQASYIAQYYLSSIEFGDYVTAYSLLSVSVQEEFTFAEFKDEFQNLLSISLKSSDAFVVSGDVEVRASVEKEELINNKPEKTLFNYRFLITEENGQYKIKRLESSEEE
;
A
#
# COMPACT_ATOMS: atom_id res chain seq x y z
N MET A 1 25.00 -60.93 -44.24
CA MET A 1 24.69 -59.92 -43.20
C MET A 1 25.92 -59.67 -42.37
N ASN A 2 26.33 -58.42 -42.16
CA ASN A 2 27.62 -58.06 -41.55
C ASN A 2 27.61 -58.36 -40.04
N LYS A 3 28.51 -59.22 -39.55
CA LYS A 3 28.51 -59.76 -38.16
C LYS A 3 28.62 -58.70 -37.05
N LYS A 4 29.00 -57.46 -37.38
CA LYS A 4 29.08 -56.34 -36.42
C LYS A 4 27.72 -55.68 -36.12
N TRP A 5 26.75 -55.79 -37.04
CA TRP A 5 25.41 -55.19 -36.85
C TRP A 5 24.47 -56.06 -36.00
N THR A 6 24.63 -57.39 -36.05
CA THR A 6 23.82 -58.32 -35.25
C THR A 6 24.19 -58.29 -33.75
N ALA A 7 25.43 -57.98 -33.41
CA ALA A 7 25.87 -57.88 -32.01
C ALA A 7 25.30 -56.65 -31.28
N SER A 8 25.17 -55.51 -31.98
CA SER A 8 24.64 -54.27 -31.41
C SER A 8 23.12 -54.33 -31.18
N LEU A 9 22.39 -55.05 -32.05
CA LEU A 9 20.94 -55.25 -31.90
C LEU A 9 20.62 -56.20 -30.72
N ILE A 10 21.43 -57.24 -30.51
CA ILE A 10 21.28 -58.17 -29.37
C ILE A 10 21.60 -57.46 -28.03
N ALA A 11 22.63 -56.60 -28.00
CA ALA A 11 22.97 -55.82 -26.81
C ALA A 11 21.85 -54.82 -26.41
N SER A 12 21.21 -54.17 -27.39
CA SER A 12 20.14 -53.20 -27.14
C SER A 12 18.86 -53.86 -26.61
N VAL A 13 18.50 -55.04 -27.13
CA VAL A 13 17.35 -55.82 -26.64
C VAL A 13 17.60 -56.37 -25.22
N ALA A 14 18.85 -56.72 -24.88
CA ALA A 14 19.20 -57.17 -23.54
C ALA A 14 19.09 -56.06 -22.48
N VAL A 15 19.47 -54.82 -22.82
CA VAL A 15 19.36 -53.66 -21.91
C VAL A 15 17.90 -53.29 -21.63
N ILE A 16 17.04 -53.33 -22.64
CA ILE A 16 15.60 -53.06 -22.49
C ILE A 16 14.89 -54.18 -21.70
N GLY A 17 15.32 -55.44 -21.86
CA GLY A 17 14.82 -56.56 -21.08
C GLY A 17 15.15 -56.46 -19.58
N LEU A 18 16.37 -56.05 -19.24
CA LEU A 18 16.83 -55.91 -17.85
C LEU A 18 16.14 -54.76 -17.10
N THR A 19 15.82 -53.66 -17.77
CA THR A 19 15.13 -52.51 -17.14
C THR A 19 13.64 -52.81 -16.90
N LEU A 20 12.97 -53.50 -17.81
CA LEU A 20 11.56 -53.90 -17.64
C LEU A 20 11.38 -54.97 -16.56
N TRP A 21 12.27 -55.97 -16.49
CA TRP A 21 12.20 -57.00 -15.44
C TRP A 21 12.57 -56.47 -14.05
N GLY A 22 13.53 -55.55 -13.97
CA GLY A 22 13.89 -54.87 -12.71
C GLY A 22 12.74 -54.07 -12.11
N GLY A 23 11.95 -53.38 -12.95
CA GLY A 23 10.79 -52.60 -12.51
C GLY A 23 9.63 -53.47 -11.98
N VAL A 24 9.39 -54.64 -12.57
CA VAL A 24 8.32 -55.55 -12.13
C VAL A 24 8.70 -56.29 -10.84
N ALA A 25 9.96 -56.73 -10.71
CA ALA A 25 10.45 -57.39 -9.51
C ALA A 25 10.46 -56.45 -8.28
N LEU A 26 10.83 -55.18 -8.48
CA LEU A 26 10.82 -54.16 -7.43
C LEU A 26 9.39 -53.87 -6.94
N LYS A 27 8.41 -53.81 -7.85
CA LYS A 27 6.99 -53.60 -7.51
C LYS A 27 6.39 -54.76 -6.71
N GLN A 28 6.79 -56.00 -7.01
CA GLN A 28 6.31 -57.18 -6.28
C GLN A 28 6.98 -57.35 -4.89
N TYR A 29 8.23 -56.93 -4.72
CA TYR A 29 8.93 -56.98 -3.43
C TYR A 29 8.39 -55.96 -2.42
N VAL A 30 8.09 -54.74 -2.88
CA VAL A 30 7.56 -53.66 -2.03
C VAL A 30 6.11 -53.92 -1.61
N SER A 31 5.28 -54.52 -2.49
CA SER A 31 3.87 -54.79 -2.17
C SER A 31 3.65 -55.93 -1.18
N GLY A 32 4.65 -56.78 -0.92
CA GLY A 32 4.55 -57.94 -0.04
C GLY A 32 5.17 -57.76 1.36
N SER A 33 5.77 -56.60 1.66
CA SER A 33 6.62 -56.41 2.85
C SER A 33 6.11 -55.39 3.87
N ILE A 34 4.90 -54.85 3.72
CA ILE A 34 4.33 -53.90 4.68
C ILE A 34 3.05 -54.46 5.30
N GLN A 35 3.13 -54.80 6.58
CA GLN A 35 2.02 -55.15 7.47
C GLN A 35 1.34 -53.87 7.99
N GLU A 36 0.01 -53.82 7.97
CA GLU A 36 -0.80 -52.82 8.66
C GLU A 36 -0.88 -53.13 10.17
N GLU A 37 -0.78 -52.09 11.03
CA GLU A 37 -1.52 -51.96 12.31
C GLU A 37 -1.70 -50.44 12.59
N PRO A 38 -2.82 -50.00 13.20
CA PRO A 38 -3.24 -48.59 13.23
C PRO A 38 -2.74 -47.83 14.47
N SER A 39 -2.59 -46.50 14.37
CA SER A 39 -2.39 -45.65 15.56
C SER A 39 -3.15 -44.32 15.48
N TYR A 40 -3.88 -44.04 16.56
CA TYR A 40 -4.62 -42.81 16.80
C TYR A 40 -3.70 -41.76 17.45
N LEU A 41 -3.62 -40.58 16.83
CA LEU A 41 -3.40 -39.22 17.35
C LEU A 41 -2.54 -38.37 16.39
N VAL A 42 -3.24 -37.45 15.73
CA VAL A 42 -2.87 -36.06 15.39
C VAL A 42 -1.38 -35.76 15.18
N THR A 43 -0.92 -35.91 13.94
CA THR A 43 0.18 -35.13 13.31
C THR A 43 0.00 -35.16 11.79
N GLY A 44 -1.12 -34.63 11.28
CA GLY A 44 -1.37 -34.56 9.83
C GLY A 44 -0.70 -33.32 9.24
N GLY A 45 0.45 -33.51 8.58
CA GLY A 45 0.92 -32.56 7.57
C GLY A 45 -0.16 -32.36 6.50
N LEU A 46 -0.29 -31.13 6.02
CA LEU A 46 -1.34 -30.68 5.10
C LEU A 46 -1.35 -31.54 3.82
N ASP A 47 -2.46 -32.25 3.57
CA ASP A 47 -2.68 -33.04 2.35
C ASP A 47 -2.58 -32.16 1.09
N ALA A 48 -2.29 -32.77 -0.06
CA ALA A 48 -2.19 -32.09 -1.35
C ALA A 48 -3.43 -31.24 -1.71
N ASP A 49 -4.62 -31.63 -1.24
CA ASP A 49 -5.85 -30.85 -1.38
C ASP A 49 -5.88 -29.61 -0.46
N LYS A 50 -5.28 -29.71 0.75
CA LYS A 50 -5.06 -28.56 1.62
C LYS A 50 -3.89 -27.69 1.16
N GLN A 51 -2.86 -28.24 0.52
CA GLN A 51 -1.80 -27.46 -0.12
C GLN A 51 -2.31 -26.75 -1.38
N ALA A 52 -3.22 -27.38 -2.15
CA ALA A 52 -3.93 -26.75 -3.26
C ALA A 52 -4.87 -25.64 -2.77
N PHE A 53 -5.59 -25.86 -1.66
CA PHE A 53 -6.38 -24.84 -0.96
C PHE A 53 -5.50 -23.71 -0.40
N LEU A 54 -4.33 -24.02 0.18
CA LEU A 54 -3.37 -23.04 0.68
C LEU A 54 -2.64 -22.27 -0.43
N SER A 55 -2.47 -22.88 -1.60
CA SER A 55 -2.01 -22.19 -2.82
C SER A 55 -3.10 -21.38 -3.51
N GLN A 56 -4.37 -21.59 -3.14
CA GLN A 56 -5.47 -20.63 -3.38
C GLN A 56 -5.59 -19.59 -2.26
N LEU A 57 -4.95 -19.81 -1.10
CA LEU A 57 -4.84 -18.86 0.02
C LEU A 57 -3.61 -17.96 -0.07
N SER A 58 -2.74 -18.13 -1.08
CA SER A 58 -1.80 -17.08 -1.44
C SER A 58 -2.59 -16.01 -2.17
N MET A 59 -2.93 -14.94 -1.45
CA MET A 59 -3.48 -13.74 -2.07
C MET A 59 -2.59 -13.36 -3.25
N THR A 60 -3.24 -13.03 -4.37
CA THR A 60 -2.58 -12.27 -5.42
C THR A 60 -2.03 -10.97 -4.84
N ARG A 61 -1.03 -10.36 -5.48
CA ARG A 61 -0.46 -9.10 -5.00
C ARG A 61 -1.54 -8.03 -4.86
N GLU A 62 -2.52 -8.07 -5.75
CA GLU A 62 -3.70 -7.21 -5.79
C GLU A 62 -4.62 -7.46 -4.58
N GLU A 63 -4.93 -8.72 -4.26
CA GLU A 63 -5.73 -9.06 -3.06
C GLU A 63 -5.00 -8.69 -1.76
N ALA A 64 -3.68 -8.86 -1.72
CA ALA A 64 -2.88 -8.50 -0.56
C ALA A 64 -2.76 -6.99 -0.37
N LEU A 65 -2.66 -6.23 -1.46
CA LEU A 65 -2.72 -4.79 -1.42
C LEU A 65 -4.10 -4.30 -0.97
N PHE A 66 -5.17 -4.90 -1.49
CA PHE A 66 -6.53 -4.56 -1.09
C PHE A 66 -6.76 -4.84 0.40
N ASP A 67 -6.30 -5.98 0.91
CA ASP A 67 -6.34 -6.31 2.34
C ASP A 67 -5.55 -5.29 3.18
N ALA A 68 -4.35 -4.92 2.75
CA ALA A 68 -3.54 -3.90 3.42
C ALA A 68 -4.26 -2.54 3.45
N GLN A 69 -4.84 -2.11 2.33
CA GLN A 69 -5.64 -0.88 2.25
C GLN A 69 -6.77 -0.85 3.30
N GLN A 70 -7.51 -1.95 3.48
CA GLN A 70 -8.59 -2.04 4.49
C GLN A 70 -8.12 -1.86 5.94
N LYS A 71 -6.82 -2.04 6.19
CA LYS A 71 -6.18 -1.92 7.52
C LYS A 71 -5.57 -0.53 7.75
N VAL A 72 -5.59 0.34 6.75
CA VAL A 72 -5.20 1.75 6.86
C VAL A 72 -6.40 2.60 7.24
N ILE A 73 -6.16 3.60 8.06
CA ILE A 73 -7.20 4.41 8.70
C ILE A 73 -6.85 5.88 8.57
N GLN A 74 -7.84 6.71 8.29
CA GLN A 74 -7.74 8.15 8.44
C GLN A 74 -7.95 8.57 9.89
N ILE A 75 -7.19 9.57 10.33
CA ILE A 75 -7.27 10.17 11.65
C ILE A 75 -7.58 11.65 11.47
N GLU A 76 -8.61 12.13 12.16
CA GLU A 76 -8.97 13.55 12.24
C GLU A 76 -8.95 13.99 13.71
N THR A 77 -8.24 15.07 14.01
CA THR A 77 -8.25 15.65 15.35
C THR A 77 -9.28 16.76 15.47
N PRO A 78 -9.75 17.11 16.70
CA PRO A 78 -10.67 18.22 16.90
C PRO A 78 -10.13 19.58 16.42
N ILE A 79 -8.81 19.72 16.32
CA ILE A 79 -8.12 20.93 15.83
C ILE A 79 -7.81 20.86 14.32
N GLY A 80 -8.31 19.84 13.60
CA GLY A 80 -8.21 19.73 12.16
C GLY A 80 -6.97 19.12 11.57
N SER A 81 -6.09 18.58 12.39
CA SER A 81 -5.02 17.76 11.86
C SER A 81 -5.63 16.52 11.21
N ILE A 82 -5.23 16.24 9.97
CA ILE A 82 -5.63 15.05 9.23
C ILE A 82 -4.36 14.25 8.93
N GLY A 83 -4.40 12.97 9.23
CA GLY A 83 -3.32 12.04 8.92
C GLY A 83 -3.83 10.62 8.72
N SER A 84 -2.89 9.71 8.67
CA SER A 84 -3.13 8.28 8.51
C SER A 84 -2.63 7.50 9.71
N GLY A 85 -3.15 6.31 9.88
CA GLY A 85 -2.65 5.28 10.77
C GLY A 85 -2.92 3.90 10.20
N PHE A 86 -2.51 2.87 10.90
CA PHE A 86 -2.88 1.50 10.55
C PHE A 86 -3.15 0.65 11.79
N ILE A 87 -4.02 -0.36 11.62
CA ILE A 87 -4.35 -1.31 12.68
C ILE A 87 -3.09 -2.11 13.04
N TYR A 88 -2.61 -1.93 14.26
CA TYR A 88 -1.37 -2.53 14.76
C TYR A 88 -1.59 -3.88 15.43
N ASN A 89 -2.71 -4.06 16.14
CA ASN A 89 -3.02 -5.31 16.82
C ASN A 89 -4.53 -5.63 16.79
N ASN A 90 -4.87 -6.82 17.30
CA ASN A 90 -6.25 -7.32 17.38
C ASN A 90 -7.06 -6.69 18.52
N GLU A 91 -6.48 -5.80 19.30
CA GLU A 91 -7.13 -5.14 20.44
C GLU A 91 -7.65 -3.75 20.06
N GLY A 92 -7.48 -3.33 18.79
CA GLY A 92 -7.92 -2.03 18.30
C GLY A 92 -6.87 -0.94 18.44
N ALA A 93 -5.60 -1.31 18.65
CA ALA A 93 -4.50 -0.34 18.65
C ALA A 93 -4.17 0.11 17.22
N ILE A 94 -3.93 1.40 17.07
CA ILE A 94 -3.56 2.06 15.81
C ILE A 94 -2.25 2.80 16.03
N VAL A 95 -1.30 2.62 15.13
CA VAL A 95 -0.05 3.39 15.09
C VAL A 95 -0.19 4.54 14.10
N THR A 96 0.33 5.71 14.47
CA THR A 96 0.35 6.94 13.67
C THR A 96 1.58 7.78 14.04
N ASN A 97 1.79 8.91 13.38
CA ASN A 97 2.75 9.91 13.82
C ASN A 97 2.27 10.72 15.02
N ALA A 98 3.22 11.25 15.79
CA ALA A 98 2.97 12.13 16.93
C ALA A 98 2.43 13.48 16.48
N HIS A 99 2.98 14.07 15.41
CA HIS A 99 2.52 15.35 14.87
C HIS A 99 1.05 15.31 14.40
N VAL A 100 0.56 14.14 13.96
CA VAL A 100 -0.84 13.97 13.52
C VAL A 100 -1.79 14.19 14.68
N VAL A 101 -1.45 13.72 15.89
CA VAL A 101 -2.30 13.77 17.08
C VAL A 101 -1.79 14.71 18.18
N ALA A 102 -0.86 15.60 17.83
CA ALA A 102 -0.28 16.53 18.78
C ALA A 102 -1.38 17.36 19.48
N ASN A 103 -1.30 17.45 20.81
CA ASN A 103 -2.27 18.12 21.68
C ASN A 103 -3.71 17.54 21.65
N ALA A 104 -3.95 16.43 20.94
CA ALA A 104 -5.22 15.72 20.96
C ALA A 104 -5.22 14.60 22.01
N THR A 105 -6.33 14.47 22.74
CA THR A 105 -6.58 13.33 23.64
C THR A 105 -7.58 12.34 23.03
N GLU A 106 -8.51 12.87 22.23
CA GLU A 106 -9.53 12.15 21.49
C GLU A 106 -9.42 12.53 20.01
N VAL A 107 -9.63 11.57 19.13
CA VAL A 107 -9.59 11.72 17.67
C VAL A 107 -10.77 11.00 17.02
N THR A 108 -11.14 11.41 15.81
CA THR A 108 -12.05 10.66 14.95
C THR A 108 -11.23 9.74 14.04
N VAL A 109 -11.57 8.46 14.05
CA VAL A 109 -10.94 7.40 13.26
C VAL A 109 -11.92 6.99 12.18
N ILE A 110 -11.49 7.04 10.90
CA ILE A 110 -12.34 6.71 9.76
C ILE A 110 -11.73 5.55 8.97
N THR A 111 -12.36 4.38 9.03
CA THR A 111 -11.88 3.15 8.36
C THR A 111 -12.23 3.13 6.88
N ALA A 112 -11.58 2.28 6.09
CA ALA A 112 -11.71 2.17 4.62
C ALA A 112 -13.13 1.92 4.06
N ASP A 113 -14.10 1.57 4.92
CA ASP A 113 -15.52 1.45 4.62
C ASP A 113 -16.32 2.72 5.00
N SER A 114 -15.62 3.81 5.27
CA SER A 114 -16.14 5.11 5.74
C SER A 114 -16.86 5.06 7.11
N ALA A 115 -16.70 3.99 7.89
CA ALA A 115 -17.20 3.95 9.26
C ALA A 115 -16.35 4.85 10.17
N ARG A 116 -17.03 5.59 11.05
CA ARG A 116 -16.41 6.55 11.98
C ARG A 116 -16.43 6.02 13.40
N TYR A 117 -15.31 6.12 14.07
CA TYR A 117 -15.09 5.67 15.45
C TYR A 117 -14.41 6.75 16.28
N THR A 118 -14.61 6.72 17.59
CA THR A 118 -13.87 7.56 18.53
C THR A 118 -12.60 6.82 18.95
N GLY A 119 -11.44 7.47 18.79
CA GLY A 119 -10.15 6.96 19.25
C GLY A 119 -9.57 7.79 20.37
N TYR A 120 -8.80 7.15 21.26
CA TYR A 120 -8.12 7.81 22.36
C TYR A 120 -6.61 7.67 22.23
N VAL A 121 -5.87 8.77 22.32
CA VAL A 121 -4.41 8.73 22.32
C VAL A 121 -3.94 8.11 23.64
N LYS A 122 -3.23 6.98 23.55
CA LYS A 122 -2.70 6.20 24.68
C LYS A 122 -1.20 6.32 24.86
N GLY A 123 -0.52 6.83 23.84
CA GLY A 123 0.91 7.05 23.87
C GLY A 123 1.32 8.03 22.79
N ILE A 124 2.29 8.88 23.09
CA ILE A 124 2.88 9.82 22.13
C ILE A 124 4.30 10.12 22.59
N SER A 125 5.25 10.04 21.66
CA SER A 125 6.65 10.31 21.97
C SER A 125 6.94 11.80 21.82
N GLU A 126 7.70 12.36 22.76
CA GLU A 126 8.12 13.77 22.73
C GLU A 126 9.23 14.03 21.71
N THR A 127 9.97 12.98 21.33
CA THR A 127 11.19 13.11 20.52
C THR A 127 11.10 12.38 19.19
N THR A 128 10.47 11.21 19.16
CA THR A 128 10.29 10.41 17.94
C THR A 128 8.88 10.63 17.45
N ASP A 129 8.68 10.83 16.16
CA ASP A 129 7.37 11.17 15.61
C ASP A 129 6.43 9.94 15.52
N VAL A 130 6.07 9.36 16.66
CA VAL A 130 5.20 8.18 16.77
C VAL A 130 4.21 8.34 17.93
N ALA A 131 2.98 7.89 17.69
CA ALA A 131 1.91 7.83 18.68
C ALA A 131 1.06 6.58 18.52
N LEU A 132 0.35 6.24 19.59
CA LEU A 132 -0.57 5.12 19.71
C LEU A 132 -1.97 5.64 20.02
N ILE A 133 -2.94 5.21 19.21
CA ILE A 133 -4.36 5.44 19.45
C ILE A 133 -5.01 4.09 19.78
N GLN A 134 -5.96 4.09 20.71
CA GLN A 134 -6.80 2.94 21.03
C GLN A 134 -8.23 3.19 20.56
N VAL A 135 -8.80 2.22 19.84
CA VAL A 135 -10.19 2.21 19.37
C VAL A 135 -10.82 0.86 19.70
N ASP A 136 -11.56 0.79 20.81
CA ASP A 136 -12.08 -0.46 21.34
C ASP A 136 -13.06 -1.15 20.37
N GLU A 137 -13.80 -0.39 19.57
CA GLU A 137 -14.73 -0.90 18.56
C GLU A 137 -14.04 -1.57 17.36
N LEU A 138 -12.73 -1.39 17.20
CA LEU A 138 -11.94 -2.09 16.18
C LEU A 138 -11.30 -3.38 16.71
N ALA A 139 -11.50 -3.73 17.97
CA ALA A 139 -11.03 -5.00 18.52
C ALA A 139 -11.57 -6.20 17.72
N GLY A 140 -10.68 -7.16 17.43
CA GLY A 140 -10.95 -8.33 16.61
C GLY A 140 -10.77 -8.13 15.10
N ARG A 141 -10.49 -6.89 14.63
CA ARG A 141 -10.02 -6.68 13.25
C ARG A 141 -8.60 -7.23 13.08
N GLU A 142 -8.31 -7.73 11.89
CA GLU A 142 -6.98 -8.25 11.56
C GLU A 142 -5.99 -7.08 11.42
N PRO A 143 -4.77 -7.17 11.98
CA PRO A 143 -3.82 -6.09 11.94
C PRO A 143 -2.92 -6.19 10.71
N MET A 144 -2.13 -5.15 10.51
CA MET A 144 -1.00 -5.22 9.59
C MET A 144 0.04 -6.23 10.09
N GLN A 145 0.64 -6.97 9.17
CA GLN A 145 1.80 -7.79 9.47
C GLN A 145 3.06 -6.93 9.46
N LEU A 146 3.90 -7.06 10.47
CA LEU A 146 5.15 -6.30 10.59
C LEU A 146 6.34 -7.16 10.14
N GLU A 147 7.36 -6.51 9.60
CA GLU A 147 8.66 -7.11 9.32
C GLU A 147 9.73 -6.36 10.12
N THR A 148 10.00 -6.83 11.34
CA THR A 148 10.95 -6.19 12.27
C THR A 148 12.38 -6.72 12.14
N GLU A 149 12.57 -7.85 11.46
CA GLU A 149 13.87 -8.54 11.37
C GLU A 149 14.65 -8.16 10.10
N LYS A 150 14.01 -7.45 9.15
CA LYS A 150 14.63 -7.00 7.91
C LYS A 150 14.83 -5.48 7.96
N GLU A 151 16.07 -5.05 7.76
CA GLU A 151 16.38 -3.66 7.44
C GLU A 151 16.12 -3.38 5.96
N ALA A 152 15.58 -2.20 5.66
CA ALA A 152 15.39 -1.73 4.29
C ALA A 152 16.75 -1.65 3.56
N GLN A 153 16.76 -2.02 2.29
CA GLN A 153 17.96 -1.94 1.44
C GLN A 153 17.71 -1.05 0.25
N LEU A 154 18.77 -0.41 -0.24
CA LEU A 154 18.71 0.36 -1.50
C LEU A 154 18.08 -0.47 -2.61
N LEU A 155 17.15 0.14 -3.34
CA LEU A 155 16.37 -0.45 -4.43
C LEU A 155 15.30 -1.48 -3.99
N ASP A 156 15.06 -1.67 -2.69
CA ASP A 156 13.88 -2.39 -2.24
C ASP A 156 12.62 -1.66 -2.75
N GLN A 157 11.70 -2.44 -3.32
CA GLN A 157 10.41 -1.92 -3.76
C GLN A 157 9.49 -1.75 -2.56
N VAL A 158 8.86 -0.58 -2.50
CA VAL A 158 8.00 -0.21 -1.38
C VAL A 158 6.67 0.36 -1.84
N LEU A 159 5.66 0.21 -0.98
CA LEU A 159 4.34 0.81 -1.14
C LEU A 159 4.07 1.69 0.08
N ALA A 160 3.93 2.98 -0.13
CA ALA A 160 3.48 3.91 0.90
C ALA A 160 1.96 3.99 0.85
N LEU A 161 1.31 3.64 1.96
CA LEU A 161 -0.12 3.71 2.08
C LEU A 161 -0.55 4.87 2.99
N GLY A 162 -1.70 5.45 2.68
CA GLY A 162 -2.32 6.51 3.47
C GLY A 162 -3.80 6.70 3.16
N SER A 163 -4.39 7.72 3.80
CA SER A 163 -5.77 8.18 3.63
C SER A 163 -5.84 9.71 3.56
N PRO A 164 -5.16 10.34 2.59
CA PRO A 164 -5.14 11.79 2.46
C PRO A 164 -6.53 12.38 2.13
N LEU A 165 -6.91 13.45 2.85
CA LEU A 165 -8.07 14.30 2.56
C LEU A 165 -9.43 13.58 2.40
N GLY A 166 -9.71 12.49 3.12
CA GLY A 166 -10.96 11.73 2.94
C GLY A 166 -10.88 10.61 1.90
N PHE A 167 -9.78 10.53 1.15
CA PHE A 167 -9.52 9.49 0.16
C PHE A 167 -8.85 8.31 0.81
N GLN A 168 -9.68 7.41 1.31
CA GLN A 168 -9.23 6.17 1.89
C GLN A 168 -8.47 5.36 0.85
N ASN A 169 -7.36 4.76 1.27
CA ASN A 169 -6.60 3.76 0.51
C ASN A 169 -5.66 4.30 -0.59
N THR A 170 -5.08 5.49 -0.41
CA THR A 170 -4.02 5.95 -1.32
C THR A 170 -2.81 5.03 -1.21
N VAL A 171 -2.43 4.41 -2.32
CA VAL A 171 -1.19 3.65 -2.49
C VAL A 171 -0.28 4.42 -3.44
N THR A 172 0.96 4.63 -3.03
CA THR A 172 2.02 5.10 -3.93
C THR A 172 3.19 4.14 -3.88
N THR A 173 3.80 3.92 -5.05
CA THR A 173 4.87 2.92 -5.23
C THR A 173 6.18 3.62 -5.48
N GLY A 174 7.26 3.03 -4.97
CA GLY A 174 8.57 3.20 -5.59
C GLY A 174 9.66 2.46 -4.84
N LEU A 175 10.79 3.11 -4.60
CA LEU A 175 12.03 2.43 -4.19
C LEU A 175 12.73 3.12 -3.03
N ILE A 176 13.33 2.34 -2.14
CA ILE A 176 14.31 2.87 -1.17
C ILE A 176 15.51 3.45 -1.92
N ASP A 177 15.77 4.74 -1.73
CA ASP A 177 16.84 5.51 -2.36
C ASP A 177 17.93 5.95 -1.36
N GLY A 178 17.64 5.85 -0.06
CA GLY A 178 18.62 6.07 1.00
C GLY A 178 18.18 5.41 2.29
N THR A 179 19.14 5.04 3.12
CA THR A 179 18.90 4.54 4.47
C THR A 179 19.74 5.34 5.46
N ASN A 180 19.43 5.22 6.74
CA ASN A 180 20.17 5.84 7.85
C ASN A 180 20.29 7.36 7.72
N ARG A 181 19.20 8.03 7.28
CA ARG A 181 19.14 9.49 7.27
C ARG A 181 18.84 10.01 8.67
N SER A 182 19.28 11.23 8.94
CA SER A 182 18.98 11.93 10.18
C SER A 182 18.74 13.41 9.93
N PHE A 183 17.66 13.94 10.49
CA PHE A 183 17.35 15.36 10.48
C PHE A 183 16.41 15.71 11.64
N VAL A 184 16.14 17.00 11.81
CA VAL A 184 15.25 17.50 12.85
C VAL A 184 14.15 18.32 12.19
N ILE A 185 12.89 17.98 12.50
CA ILE A 185 11.72 18.82 12.24
C ILE A 185 11.08 19.04 13.60
N GLU A 186 11.40 20.19 14.19
CA GLU A 186 10.98 20.52 15.56
C GLU A 186 9.48 20.28 15.77
N PRO A 187 9.08 19.60 16.85
CA PRO A 187 9.90 19.15 17.99
C PRO A 187 10.57 17.78 17.82
N PHE A 188 10.36 17.10 16.69
CA PHE A 188 10.76 15.72 16.51
C PHE A 188 12.14 15.57 15.87
N GLN A 189 12.85 14.55 16.33
CA GLN A 189 14.14 14.12 15.82
C GLN A 189 13.93 12.83 15.03
N TYR A 190 14.39 12.85 13.78
CA TYR A 190 14.32 11.71 12.88
C TYR A 190 15.72 11.14 12.80
N GLU A 191 15.89 9.94 13.33
CA GLU A 191 17.14 9.20 13.29
C GLU A 191 16.91 7.86 12.60
N ASN A 192 17.93 7.38 11.89
CA ASN A 192 17.90 6.08 11.20
C ASN A 192 16.74 5.92 10.19
N ILE A 193 16.26 7.01 9.60
CA ILE A 193 15.08 6.92 8.73
C ILE A 193 15.43 6.48 7.31
N ASP A 194 14.50 5.76 6.71
CA ASP A 194 14.59 5.32 5.33
C ASP A 194 14.01 6.39 4.40
N GLN A 195 14.75 6.69 3.35
CA GLN A 195 14.36 7.59 2.27
C GLN A 195 13.90 6.75 1.07
N PHE A 196 12.76 7.10 0.50
CA PHE A 196 12.23 6.41 -0.66
C PHE A 196 11.67 7.37 -1.71
N THR A 197 11.59 6.86 -2.92
CA THR A 197 10.95 7.51 -4.06
C THR A 197 9.50 7.05 -4.09
N ALA A 198 8.56 7.93 -3.83
CA ALA A 198 7.14 7.74 -4.09
C ALA A 198 6.49 9.11 -4.03
N ALA A 199 5.40 9.30 -4.77
CA ALA A 199 4.54 10.45 -4.53
C ALA A 199 3.99 10.34 -3.11
N ILE A 200 4.56 11.08 -2.17
CA ILE A 200 3.88 11.35 -0.91
C ILE A 200 3.06 12.62 -1.12
N SER A 201 1.89 12.63 -0.52
CA SER A 201 1.04 13.81 -0.47
C SER A 201 0.59 14.02 0.97
N PRO A 202 0.18 15.26 1.32
CA PRO A 202 -0.40 15.56 2.62
C PRO A 202 -1.50 14.57 2.98
N GLY A 203 -1.28 13.81 4.06
CA GLY A 203 -2.21 12.81 4.59
C GLY A 203 -1.77 11.35 4.46
N ASN A 204 -0.61 11.05 3.86
CA ASN A 204 0.07 9.75 4.03
C ASN A 204 0.84 9.65 5.36
N SER A 205 1.15 10.78 6.02
CA SER A 205 1.82 10.82 7.32
C SER A 205 1.06 9.98 8.35
N GLY A 206 1.78 9.07 8.98
CA GLY A 206 1.31 8.10 9.96
C GLY A 206 0.82 6.78 9.35
N GLY A 207 0.71 6.72 8.02
CA GLY A 207 0.42 5.49 7.30
C GLY A 207 1.64 4.55 7.19
N PRO A 208 1.43 3.29 6.80
CA PRO A 208 2.50 2.30 6.74
C PRO A 208 3.30 2.40 5.43
N LEU A 209 4.61 2.12 5.52
CA LEU A 209 5.45 1.75 4.39
C LEU A 209 5.55 0.23 4.35
N LEU A 210 5.14 -0.39 3.24
CA LEU A 210 5.18 -1.84 3.04
C LEU A 210 6.34 -2.24 2.14
N ASP A 211 6.96 -3.39 2.43
CA ASP A 211 7.79 -4.09 1.45
C ASP A 211 6.88 -4.68 0.34
N ALA A 212 7.14 -4.31 -0.90
CA ALA A 212 6.27 -4.66 -2.02
C ALA A 212 6.31 -6.16 -2.40
N ASN A 213 7.21 -6.95 -1.83
CA ASN A 213 7.26 -8.41 -2.04
C ASN A 213 6.52 -9.16 -0.94
N THR A 214 6.63 -8.70 0.30
CA THR A 214 6.05 -9.40 1.46
C THR A 214 4.70 -8.85 1.89
N MET A 215 4.36 -7.62 1.46
CA MET A 215 3.19 -6.85 1.93
C MET A 215 3.19 -6.56 3.43
N LYS A 216 4.36 -6.63 4.07
CA LYS A 216 4.50 -6.34 5.50
C LYS A 216 5.03 -4.94 5.72
N VAL A 217 4.61 -4.34 6.83
CA VAL A 217 5.07 -3.03 7.29
C VAL A 217 6.54 -3.10 7.64
N ILE A 218 7.34 -2.25 7.01
CA ILE A 218 8.76 -2.01 7.30
C ILE A 218 8.99 -0.63 7.91
N GLY A 219 8.04 0.29 7.79
CA GLY A 219 8.17 1.64 8.34
C GLY A 219 6.87 2.41 8.51
N LEU A 220 6.99 3.58 9.14
CA LEU A 220 5.94 4.56 9.37
C LEU A 220 6.23 5.81 8.53
N ASN A 221 5.41 6.10 7.52
CA ASN A 221 5.57 7.28 6.67
C ASN A 221 5.44 8.54 7.52
N SER A 222 6.45 9.42 7.54
CA SER A 222 6.49 10.52 8.53
C SER A 222 6.84 11.90 7.97
N ALA A 223 7.60 11.98 6.89
CA ALA A 223 7.96 13.26 6.28
C ALA A 223 8.10 13.13 4.76
N GLU A 224 8.04 14.27 4.08
CA GLU A 224 8.21 14.38 2.63
C GLU A 224 9.10 15.56 2.26
N GLU A 225 9.79 15.45 1.13
CA GLU A 225 10.44 16.55 0.43
C GLU A 225 9.76 16.69 -0.94
N PRO A 226 8.68 17.49 -1.04
CA PRO A 226 7.82 17.54 -2.23
C PRO A 226 8.58 17.93 -3.51
N ASP A 227 9.53 18.88 -3.39
CA ASP A 227 10.34 19.36 -4.51
C ASP A 227 11.22 18.28 -5.16
N GLN A 228 11.52 17.21 -4.41
CA GLN A 228 12.34 16.09 -4.87
C GLN A 228 11.54 14.81 -5.07
N ASN A 229 10.22 14.83 -4.76
CA ASN A 229 9.36 13.65 -4.75
C ASN A 229 9.93 12.52 -3.88
N LEU A 230 10.48 12.90 -2.72
CA LEU A 230 11.07 11.99 -1.74
C LEU A 230 10.20 11.87 -0.50
N GLY A 231 10.11 10.64 -0.01
CA GLY A 231 9.46 10.27 1.23
C GLY A 231 10.45 9.80 2.28
N TYR A 232 10.08 9.95 3.55
CA TYR A 232 10.85 9.46 4.68
C TYR A 232 9.97 8.64 5.63
N SER A 233 10.45 7.46 6.00
CA SER A 233 9.77 6.59 6.95
C SER A 233 10.67 6.22 8.14
N ILE A 234 10.08 6.22 9.32
CA ILE A 234 10.72 5.70 10.54
C ILE A 234 10.66 4.16 10.47
N PRO A 235 11.77 3.42 10.60
CA PRO A 235 11.75 1.97 10.57
C PRO A 235 10.85 1.41 11.65
N ILE A 236 9.99 0.44 11.32
CA ILE A 236 9.03 -0.11 12.26
C ILE A 236 9.74 -0.76 13.46
N ALA A 237 10.89 -1.40 13.20
CA ALA A 237 11.72 -2.06 14.21
C ALA A 237 12.21 -1.09 15.30
N ASP A 238 12.39 0.20 14.98
CA ASP A 238 12.87 1.21 15.93
C ASP A 238 11.77 1.67 16.89
N ILE A 239 10.49 1.52 16.50
CA ILE A 239 9.34 2.04 17.26
C ILE A 239 8.45 0.96 17.89
N VAL A 240 8.54 -0.32 17.48
CA VAL A 240 7.72 -1.39 18.09
C VAL A 240 7.85 -1.47 19.61
N GLY A 241 9.07 -1.27 20.13
CA GLY A 241 9.32 -1.36 21.57
C GLY A 241 8.61 -0.28 22.38
N ILE A 242 8.54 0.96 21.87
CA ILE A 242 7.81 2.04 22.54
C ILE A 242 6.29 1.87 22.39
N ILE A 243 5.82 1.42 21.22
CA ILE A 243 4.40 1.13 20.98
C ILE A 243 3.89 0.05 21.94
N ASP A 244 4.59 -1.08 22.04
CA ASP A 244 4.22 -2.19 22.93
C ASP A 244 4.23 -1.76 24.40
N SER A 245 5.13 -0.84 24.78
CA SER A 245 5.16 -0.29 26.13
C SER A 245 3.88 0.50 26.46
N TRP A 246 3.37 1.31 25.53
CA TRP A 246 2.13 2.06 25.71
C TRP A 246 0.88 1.18 25.65
N ILE A 247 0.91 0.06 24.94
CA ILE A 247 -0.17 -0.94 24.97
C ILE A 247 -0.25 -1.57 26.36
N ALA A 248 0.90 -1.96 26.93
CA ALA A 248 0.97 -2.56 28.25
C ALA A 248 0.64 -1.57 29.38
N GLU A 249 1.14 -0.34 29.27
CA GLU A 249 0.98 0.74 30.24
C GLU A 249 0.71 2.07 29.51
N PRO A 250 -0.57 2.37 29.21
CA PRO A 250 -0.95 3.62 28.58
C PRO A 250 -0.50 4.84 29.39
N MET A 251 -0.13 5.91 28.71
CA MET A 251 0.25 7.16 29.38
C MET A 251 -0.94 7.74 30.14
N GLU A 252 -0.73 8.09 31.41
CA GLU A 252 -1.74 8.77 32.24
C GLU A 252 -1.88 10.26 31.85
N GLU A 253 -0.77 10.89 31.50
CA GLU A 253 -0.70 12.28 31.05
C GLU A 253 0.04 12.33 29.71
N LEU A 254 -0.55 13.01 28.72
CA LEU A 254 0.07 13.21 27.41
C LEU A 254 0.89 14.51 27.41
N PRO A 255 2.07 14.53 26.78
CA PRO A 255 2.84 15.76 26.59
C PRO A 255 2.07 16.76 25.74
N THR A 256 2.34 18.03 25.99
CA THR A 256 1.84 19.16 25.20
C THR A 256 2.95 19.71 24.34
N PHE A 257 2.63 20.05 23.10
CA PHE A 257 3.58 20.58 22.14
C PHE A 257 3.19 22.02 21.80
N ASP A 258 3.96 22.98 22.32
CA ASP A 258 3.71 24.42 22.12
C ASP A 258 3.69 24.81 20.64
N GLN A 259 4.48 24.12 19.80
CA GLN A 259 4.53 24.33 18.35
C GLN A 259 3.19 24.04 17.66
N TYR A 260 2.33 23.24 18.29
CA TYR A 260 0.99 22.88 17.80
C TYR A 260 -0.12 23.54 18.63
N ALA A 261 0.20 24.46 19.56
CA ALA A 261 -0.77 25.12 20.44
C ALA A 261 -1.61 26.20 19.73
N ASP A 262 -1.04 26.83 18.70
CA ASP A 262 -1.69 27.89 17.91
C ASP A 262 -2.29 27.38 16.59
N GLN A 263 -2.37 26.05 16.39
CA GLN A 263 -3.11 25.53 15.25
C GLN A 263 -4.58 25.90 15.42
N PRO A 264 -5.21 26.55 14.42
CA PRO A 264 -6.59 26.99 14.53
C PRO A 264 -7.47 25.80 14.92
N ALA A 265 -8.23 25.95 16.02
CA ALA A 265 -9.16 24.92 16.49
C ALA A 265 -10.31 24.65 15.51
N ASP A 266 -10.49 25.53 14.53
CA ASP A 266 -11.32 25.24 13.38
C ASP A 266 -10.54 24.31 12.49
N ALA A 267 -10.99 23.05 12.41
CA ALA A 267 -10.36 22.12 11.52
C ALA A 267 -10.23 22.77 10.14
N VAL A 268 -9.00 22.90 9.61
CA VAL A 268 -8.81 23.23 8.20
C VAL A 268 -9.27 21.99 7.45
N THR A 269 -10.59 21.84 7.38
CA THR A 269 -11.25 20.90 6.51
C THR A 269 -10.79 21.36 5.13
N PRO A 270 -10.02 20.54 4.41
CA PRO A 270 -9.51 20.94 3.11
C PRO A 270 -10.69 21.44 2.29
N THR A 271 -10.53 22.59 1.65
CA THR A 271 -11.55 23.16 0.79
C THR A 271 -11.94 22.15 -0.28
N MET A 272 -13.15 22.25 -0.84
CA MET A 272 -13.56 21.35 -1.93
C MET A 272 -12.54 21.42 -3.08
N GLU A 273 -11.97 22.60 -3.31
CA GLU A 273 -10.91 22.89 -4.26
C GLU A 273 -9.60 22.14 -3.99
N GLU A 274 -9.15 22.10 -2.73
CA GLU A 274 -7.96 21.35 -2.33
C GLU A 274 -8.17 19.83 -2.50
N GLN A 275 -9.34 19.32 -2.08
CA GLN A 275 -9.69 17.90 -2.22
C GLN A 275 -9.78 17.49 -3.69
N ALA A 276 -10.41 18.33 -4.52
CA ALA A 276 -10.50 18.10 -5.95
C ALA A 276 -9.13 18.17 -6.65
N SER A 277 -8.30 19.17 -6.31
CA SER A 277 -6.94 19.27 -6.86
C SER A 277 -6.13 18.02 -6.57
N TYR A 278 -6.24 17.52 -5.33
CA TYR A 278 -5.62 16.28 -4.93
C TYR A 278 -6.10 15.08 -5.76
N ILE A 279 -7.41 14.93 -6.00
CA ILE A 279 -7.93 13.84 -6.83
C ILE A 279 -7.41 13.89 -8.26
N ALA A 280 -7.35 15.07 -8.87
CA ALA A 280 -6.80 15.23 -10.21
C ALA A 280 -5.31 14.85 -10.25
N GLN A 281 -4.53 15.32 -9.28
CA GLN A 281 -3.12 14.96 -9.15
C GLN A 281 -2.94 13.45 -8.92
N TYR A 282 -3.72 12.88 -8.00
CA TYR A 282 -3.59 11.47 -7.63
C TYR A 282 -3.92 10.55 -8.80
N TYR A 283 -4.96 10.86 -9.56
CA TYR A 283 -5.28 10.17 -10.80
C TYR A 283 -4.11 10.16 -11.80
N LEU A 284 -3.49 11.33 -12.04
CA LEU A 284 -2.35 11.44 -12.94
C LEU A 284 -1.12 10.68 -12.42
N SER A 285 -0.84 10.76 -11.12
CA SER A 285 0.26 10.03 -10.48
C SER A 285 0.04 8.52 -10.55
N SER A 286 -1.18 8.02 -10.30
CA SER A 286 -1.50 6.61 -10.44
C SER A 286 -1.25 6.09 -11.86
N ILE A 287 -1.56 6.89 -12.88
CA ILE A 287 -1.23 6.55 -14.27
C ILE A 287 0.28 6.53 -14.50
N GLU A 288 1.02 7.54 -14.00
CA GLU A 288 2.49 7.61 -14.13
C GLU A 288 3.18 6.37 -13.55
N PHE A 289 2.71 5.87 -12.42
CA PHE A 289 3.26 4.68 -11.78
C PHE A 289 2.68 3.36 -12.31
N GLY A 290 1.77 3.40 -13.28
CA GLY A 290 1.11 2.22 -13.85
C GLY A 290 0.09 1.54 -12.92
N ASP A 291 -0.34 2.23 -11.86
CA ASP A 291 -1.42 1.80 -10.97
C ASP A 291 -2.79 2.16 -11.56
N TYR A 292 -3.14 1.47 -12.63
CA TYR A 292 -4.39 1.70 -13.35
C TYR A 292 -5.63 1.35 -12.52
N VAL A 293 -5.53 0.42 -11.56
CA VAL A 293 -6.67 0.02 -10.72
C VAL A 293 -7.08 1.18 -9.84
N THR A 294 -6.11 1.82 -9.19
CA THR A 294 -6.34 3.01 -8.39
C THR A 294 -6.87 4.15 -9.25
N ALA A 295 -6.20 4.47 -10.37
CA ALA A 295 -6.64 5.54 -11.26
C ALA A 295 -8.10 5.34 -11.73
N TYR A 296 -8.46 4.11 -12.09
CA TYR A 296 -9.83 3.75 -12.49
C TYR A 296 -10.82 3.88 -11.32
N SER A 297 -10.43 3.52 -10.10
CA SER A 297 -11.27 3.63 -8.90
C SER A 297 -11.62 5.07 -8.50
N LEU A 298 -10.80 6.04 -8.93
CA LEU A 298 -11.03 7.47 -8.72
C LEU A 298 -12.10 8.04 -9.65
N LEU A 299 -12.47 7.31 -10.71
CA LEU A 299 -13.56 7.67 -11.60
C LEU A 299 -14.92 7.43 -10.93
N SER A 300 -15.89 8.29 -11.21
CA SER A 300 -17.27 8.12 -10.74
C SER A 300 -17.91 6.86 -11.31
N VAL A 301 -18.96 6.34 -10.65
CA VAL A 301 -19.67 5.15 -11.14
C VAL A 301 -20.22 5.37 -12.55
N SER A 302 -20.76 6.56 -12.85
CA SER A 302 -21.24 6.89 -14.19
C SER A 302 -20.16 6.81 -15.26
N VAL A 303 -18.92 7.17 -14.92
CA VAL A 303 -17.79 7.11 -15.86
C VAL A 303 -17.34 5.66 -16.05
N GLN A 304 -17.29 4.87 -14.98
CA GLN A 304 -16.96 3.44 -15.04
C GLN A 304 -18.03 2.60 -15.77
N GLU A 305 -19.26 3.11 -15.90
CA GLU A 305 -20.31 2.50 -16.73
C GLU A 305 -20.14 2.80 -18.23
N GLU A 306 -19.43 3.88 -18.59
CA GLU A 306 -19.21 4.29 -19.98
C GLU A 306 -18.03 3.55 -20.63
N PHE A 307 -17.00 3.18 -19.86
CA PHE A 307 -15.85 2.42 -20.35
C PHE A 307 -15.34 1.42 -19.31
N THR A 308 -14.93 0.25 -19.78
CA THR A 308 -14.42 -0.81 -18.92
C THR A 308 -12.98 -0.54 -18.46
N PHE A 309 -12.57 -1.18 -17.36
CA PHE A 309 -11.17 -1.14 -16.89
C PHE A 309 -10.15 -1.54 -17.97
N ALA A 310 -10.49 -2.52 -18.82
CA ALA A 310 -9.62 -2.95 -19.91
C ALA A 310 -9.45 -1.84 -20.97
N GLU A 311 -10.54 -1.18 -21.35
CA GLU A 311 -10.51 -0.06 -22.29
C GLU A 311 -9.76 1.14 -21.70
N PHE A 312 -9.97 1.44 -20.42
CA PHE A 312 -9.24 2.47 -19.69
C PHE A 312 -7.72 2.23 -19.73
N LYS A 313 -7.28 1.02 -19.37
CA LYS A 313 -5.85 0.67 -19.37
C LYS A 313 -5.24 0.77 -20.77
N ASP A 314 -6.02 0.43 -21.80
CA ASP A 314 -5.57 0.45 -23.19
C ASP A 314 -5.21 1.87 -23.68
N GLU A 315 -5.80 2.93 -23.10
CA GLU A 315 -5.49 4.33 -23.43
C GLU A 315 -4.03 4.70 -23.13
N PHE A 316 -3.40 4.02 -22.16
CA PHE A 316 -2.06 4.36 -21.67
C PHE A 316 -0.97 3.41 -22.17
N GLN A 317 -1.27 2.50 -23.11
CA GLN A 317 -0.29 1.50 -23.58
C GLN A 317 0.98 2.10 -24.20
N ASN A 318 0.87 3.29 -24.81
CA ASN A 318 2.01 3.97 -25.44
C ASN A 318 2.62 5.04 -24.53
N LEU A 319 2.11 5.22 -23.32
CA LEU A 319 2.58 6.23 -22.38
C LEU A 319 3.94 5.83 -21.81
N LEU A 320 4.90 6.75 -21.86
CA LEU A 320 6.21 6.62 -21.25
C LEU A 320 6.30 7.43 -19.95
N SER A 321 5.71 8.62 -19.93
CA SER A 321 5.49 9.40 -18.71
C SER A 321 4.31 10.36 -18.84
N ILE A 322 3.75 10.77 -17.71
CA ILE A 322 2.72 11.78 -17.53
C ILE A 322 3.04 12.57 -16.25
N SER A 323 3.10 13.89 -16.37
CA SER A 323 3.41 14.74 -15.21
C SER A 323 2.55 15.99 -15.18
N LEU A 324 1.99 16.29 -14.00
CA LEU A 324 1.31 17.54 -13.73
C LEU A 324 2.34 18.69 -13.69
N LYS A 325 2.13 19.74 -14.47
CA LYS A 325 2.97 20.95 -14.45
C LYS A 325 2.36 22.06 -13.60
N SER A 326 1.05 22.25 -13.71
CA SER A 326 0.30 23.22 -12.92
C SER A 326 -1.17 22.84 -12.87
N SER A 327 -1.88 23.32 -11.85
CA SER A 327 -3.33 23.18 -11.76
C SER A 327 -3.96 24.32 -10.98
N ASP A 328 -5.20 24.65 -11.35
CA ASP A 328 -6.08 25.56 -10.63
C ASP A 328 -7.46 24.90 -10.47
N ALA A 329 -8.12 25.11 -9.32
CA ALA A 329 -9.42 24.54 -9.03
C ALA A 329 -10.50 25.61 -8.84
N PHE A 330 -11.70 25.32 -9.32
CA PHE A 330 -12.84 26.24 -9.31
C PHE A 330 -14.12 25.51 -8.90
N VAL A 331 -14.84 25.98 -7.88
CA VAL A 331 -16.16 25.41 -7.55
C VAL A 331 -17.17 25.75 -8.65
N VAL A 332 -17.84 24.73 -9.18
CA VAL A 332 -18.86 24.84 -10.23
C VAL A 332 -20.11 24.06 -9.81
N SER A 333 -21.13 24.77 -9.35
CA SER A 333 -22.46 24.21 -9.04
C SER A 333 -22.46 23.04 -8.03
N GLY A 334 -21.58 23.07 -7.03
CA GLY A 334 -21.46 22.00 -6.03
C GLY A 334 -20.47 20.90 -6.39
N ASP A 335 -20.00 20.88 -7.65
CA ASP A 335 -18.82 20.12 -8.09
C ASP A 335 -17.60 21.06 -8.10
N VAL A 336 -16.42 20.53 -8.40
CA VAL A 336 -15.20 21.32 -8.60
C VAL A 336 -14.57 20.99 -9.95
N GLU A 337 -14.29 22.02 -10.74
CA GLU A 337 -13.51 21.89 -11.98
C GLU A 337 -12.04 22.17 -11.69
N VAL A 338 -11.17 21.17 -11.84
CA VAL A 338 -9.71 21.32 -11.81
C VAL A 338 -9.21 21.43 -13.23
N ARG A 339 -8.53 22.54 -13.53
CA ARG A 339 -7.85 22.78 -14.80
C ARG A 339 -6.38 22.53 -14.59
N ALA A 340 -5.79 21.66 -15.41
CA ALA A 340 -4.41 21.24 -15.24
C ALA A 340 -3.64 21.32 -16.57
N SER A 341 -2.38 21.77 -16.51
CA SER A 341 -1.42 21.59 -17.60
C SER A 341 -0.61 20.33 -17.31
N VAL A 342 -0.64 19.37 -18.23
CA VAL A 342 -0.08 18.03 -18.07
C VAL A 342 0.85 17.74 -19.25
N GLU A 343 2.10 17.40 -18.97
CA GLU A 343 3.04 16.92 -20.00
C GLU A 343 2.94 15.41 -20.09
N LYS A 344 2.70 14.90 -21.30
CA LYS A 344 2.83 13.47 -21.60
C LYS A 344 4.04 13.24 -22.48
N GLU A 345 4.72 12.13 -22.24
CA GLU A 345 5.68 11.55 -23.18
C GLU A 345 5.11 10.22 -23.68
N GLU A 346 4.87 10.11 -24.98
CA GLU A 346 4.26 8.94 -25.60
C GLU A 346 5.16 8.37 -26.70
N LEU A 347 5.05 7.07 -26.94
CA LEU A 347 5.76 6.38 -28.01
C LEU A 347 4.98 6.52 -29.33
N ILE A 348 5.35 7.51 -30.15
CA ILE A 348 4.77 7.74 -31.47
C ILE A 348 5.76 7.28 -32.54
N ASN A 349 5.36 6.35 -33.41
CA ASN A 349 6.24 5.78 -34.45
C ASN A 349 7.60 5.26 -33.91
N ASN A 350 7.58 4.62 -32.74
CA ASN A 350 8.76 4.13 -32.00
C ASN A 350 9.74 5.24 -31.56
N LYS A 351 9.26 6.47 -31.37
CA LYS A 351 10.05 7.57 -30.81
C LYS A 351 9.28 8.22 -29.66
N PRO A 352 9.97 8.60 -28.56
CA PRO A 352 9.36 9.40 -27.52
C PRO A 352 9.05 10.79 -28.07
N GLU A 353 7.79 11.20 -27.94
CA GLU A 353 7.33 12.55 -28.26
C GLU A 353 6.66 13.15 -27.02
N LYS A 354 7.09 14.37 -26.65
CA LYS A 354 6.55 15.12 -25.52
C LYS A 354 5.52 16.12 -25.99
N THR A 355 4.35 16.09 -25.38
CA THR A 355 3.23 16.97 -25.72
C THR A 355 2.59 17.50 -24.44
N LEU A 356 2.25 18.79 -24.45
CA LEU A 356 1.57 19.46 -23.34
C LEU A 356 0.06 19.47 -23.59
N PHE A 357 -0.71 19.09 -22.59
CA PHE A 357 -2.15 18.97 -22.66
C PHE A 357 -2.83 19.83 -21.58
N ASN A 358 -3.90 20.50 -21.98
CA ASN A 358 -4.86 21.11 -21.08
C ASN A 358 -5.89 20.07 -20.66
N TYR A 359 -5.89 19.71 -19.39
CA TYR A 359 -6.86 18.82 -18.76
C TYR A 359 -7.94 19.61 -18.01
N ARG A 360 -9.16 19.09 -18.03
CA ARG A 360 -10.27 19.53 -17.17
C ARG A 360 -10.87 18.33 -16.48
N PHE A 361 -10.72 18.28 -15.16
CA PHE A 361 -11.36 17.30 -14.30
C PHE A 361 -12.60 17.95 -13.68
N LEU A 362 -13.78 17.40 -13.90
CA LEU A 362 -14.96 17.74 -13.10
C LEU A 362 -15.08 16.70 -11.99
N ILE A 363 -15.01 17.17 -10.75
CA ILE A 363 -14.92 16.34 -9.56
C ILE A 363 -16.16 16.57 -8.70
N THR A 364 -16.82 15.48 -8.33
CA THR A 364 -18.07 15.47 -7.54
C THR A 364 -17.85 14.65 -6.28
N GLU A 365 -18.60 14.93 -5.22
CA GLU A 365 -18.72 13.99 -4.09
C GLU A 365 -19.76 12.90 -4.45
N GLU A 366 -19.39 11.64 -4.27
CA GLU A 366 -20.21 10.46 -4.47
C GLU A 366 -20.00 9.50 -3.29
N ASN A 367 -21.07 9.18 -2.54
CA ASN A 367 -21.03 8.30 -1.36
C ASN A 367 -20.00 8.74 -0.29
N GLY A 368 -19.78 10.05 -0.11
CA GLY A 368 -18.81 10.58 0.84
C GLY A 368 -17.37 10.62 0.36
N GLN A 369 -17.11 10.33 -0.92
CA GLN A 369 -15.78 10.40 -1.54
C GLN A 369 -15.83 11.26 -2.79
N TYR A 370 -14.80 12.08 -3.04
CA TYR A 370 -14.72 12.76 -4.33
C TYR A 370 -14.30 11.80 -5.45
N LYS A 371 -14.94 11.93 -6.61
CA LYS A 371 -14.74 11.13 -7.80
C LYS A 371 -14.68 12.01 -9.04
N ILE A 372 -13.91 11.58 -10.04
CA ILE A 372 -13.86 12.22 -11.35
C ILE A 372 -15.12 11.87 -12.12
N LYS A 373 -16.03 12.84 -12.22
CA LYS A 373 -17.31 12.75 -12.92
C LYS A 373 -17.17 12.97 -14.43
N ARG A 374 -16.17 13.75 -14.83
CA ARG A 374 -15.86 13.99 -16.24
C ARG A 374 -14.39 14.36 -16.39
N LEU A 375 -13.78 13.86 -17.46
CA LEU A 375 -12.39 14.13 -17.83
C LEU A 375 -12.34 14.58 -19.29
N GLU A 376 -11.82 15.77 -19.54
CA GLU A 376 -11.61 16.30 -20.88
C GLU A 376 -10.13 16.69 -21.04
N SER A 377 -9.53 16.43 -22.20
CA SER A 377 -8.18 16.89 -22.51
C SER A 377 -8.08 17.42 -23.94
N SER A 378 -7.22 18.41 -24.15
CA SER A 378 -6.88 18.96 -25.47
C SER A 378 -5.41 19.36 -25.49
N GLU A 379 -4.72 19.17 -26.61
CA GLU A 379 -3.35 19.67 -26.79
C GLU A 379 -3.29 21.19 -26.57
N GLU A 380 -2.22 21.65 -25.93
CA GLU A 380 -1.94 23.08 -25.77
C GLU A 380 -1.35 23.62 -27.08
N GLU A 381 -2.00 24.63 -27.67
CA GLU A 381 -1.60 25.23 -28.97
C GLU A 381 -0.30 26.04 -28.93
#